data_AF-A0A1H4KMU8-F1
#
_entry.id   AF-A0A1H4KMU8-F1
#
_cell.length_a   1.000
_cell.length_b   1.000
_cell.length_c   1.000
_cell.angle_alpha   90.00
_cell.angle_beta   90.00
_cell.angle_gamma   90.00
#
_symmetry.space_group_name_H-M   'P 1'
#
loop_
_entity.id
_entity.type
_entity.pdbx_description
1 polymer ?
#
loop_
_entity_poly.entity_id
_entity_poly.type
_entity_poly.pdbx_seq_one_letter_code
_entity_poly.pdbx_strand_id
1 'polypeptide(L)'
;MIPRAKDGSLPPPFHVTFDVTHLVSRLTVPTPTGIDRIDLAFARHFAAEHVPGRQANVAGGLHYGLFGPFHRHSLRRTNRLVELAEHFWQEKPGAGDENTLRLLTEWLASKPGAPLAISQGEPPRQSYLRKHQRSALMTMNRLAHSPQVKIPPGTVYLNIAQHILEKPEKLRWLDSRPDLKKVFYIYDLLSIDFPEYFRPGNLDLFRRRLQTASHHADAFLVSAEVVKERLQEELTRMGARQRPIHVGHFPSPLETAALQSTSTIAGGHPYFVIVGTIEPRKNHLLLLQVWREMVEKSPDAPRLLIVGGRGWECEQVVDMLERTPALKTHVAEVSGVPSVHLQQLVRNARALLMPTFGEGYGLPIVEAMSVGTPAIASDIPVFREIAQGCATLLSPLDGPGWQRAILELTDENSAATQAAKALARRFVAPTWANYFAGIEAFLAEL
;
A
#
# COMPACT_ATOMS: atom_id res chain seq x y z
N MET A 1 -9.39 -0.32 22.62
CA MET A 1 -10.49 0.12 23.52
C MET A 1 -11.44 0.92 22.64
N ILE A 2 -12.72 0.55 22.53
CA ILE A 2 -13.65 1.19 21.58
C ILE A 2 -13.89 2.65 22.05
N PRO A 3 -13.77 3.66 21.17
CA PRO A 3 -14.09 5.04 21.54
C PRO A 3 -15.55 5.12 22.01
N ARG A 4 -15.78 5.73 23.18
CA ARG A 4 -17.13 6.00 23.69
C ARG A 4 -17.60 7.36 23.18
N ALA A 5 -18.91 7.51 22.97
CA ALA A 5 -19.50 8.81 22.68
C ALA A 5 -19.18 9.82 23.81
N LYS A 6 -19.38 11.13 23.56
CA LYS A 6 -19.10 12.20 24.54
C LYS A 6 -19.83 12.02 25.89
N ASP A 7 -20.89 11.20 25.94
CA ASP A 7 -21.66 10.85 27.13
C ASP A 7 -21.28 9.48 27.75
N GLY A 8 -20.27 8.80 27.21
CA GLY A 8 -19.83 7.49 27.68
C GLY A 8 -20.66 6.29 27.17
N SER A 9 -21.69 6.52 26.34
CA SER A 9 -22.49 5.47 25.71
C SER A 9 -21.82 4.91 24.46
N LEU A 10 -22.22 3.68 24.06
CA LEU A 10 -21.85 3.13 22.75
C LEU A 10 -22.76 3.79 21.69
N PRO A 11 -22.21 4.33 20.59
CA PRO A 11 -22.99 4.81 19.47
C PRO A 11 -24.01 3.77 18.98
N PRO A 12 -25.18 4.18 18.45
CA PRO A 12 -26.19 3.26 17.96
C PRO A 12 -25.66 2.46 16.75
N PRO A 13 -26.09 1.20 16.57
CA PRO A 13 -25.72 0.41 15.41
C PRO A 13 -26.23 1.07 14.12
N PHE A 14 -25.39 1.09 13.09
CA PHE A 14 -25.68 1.72 11.79
C PHE A 14 -25.43 0.73 10.64
N HIS A 15 -26.01 0.99 9.48
CA HIS A 15 -25.82 0.14 8.30
C HIS A 15 -24.65 0.60 7.44
N VAL A 16 -23.87 -0.34 6.90
CA VAL A 16 -22.82 -0.05 5.90
C VAL A 16 -23.08 -0.82 4.62
N THR A 17 -22.90 -0.16 3.48
CA THR A 17 -22.72 -0.79 2.16
C THR A 17 -21.33 -0.42 1.64
N PHE A 18 -20.48 -1.43 1.48
CA PHE A 18 -19.10 -1.26 1.04
C PHE A 18 -18.97 -1.41 -0.47
N ASP A 19 -18.28 -0.48 -1.13
CA ASP A 19 -18.00 -0.54 -2.55
C ASP A 19 -16.82 -1.50 -2.83
N VAL A 20 -17.12 -2.69 -3.34
CA VAL A 20 -16.12 -3.72 -3.70
C VAL A 20 -15.68 -3.61 -5.16
N THR A 21 -15.95 -2.49 -5.84
CA THR A 21 -15.75 -2.41 -7.29
C THR A 21 -14.30 -2.60 -7.68
N HIS A 22 -13.39 -1.95 -6.95
CA HIS A 22 -11.97 -2.06 -7.18
C HIS A 22 -11.48 -3.48 -6.89
N LEU A 23 -11.78 -4.04 -5.71
CA LEU A 23 -11.43 -5.43 -5.41
C LEU A 23 -11.83 -6.41 -6.52
N VAL A 24 -13.05 -6.30 -7.07
CA VAL A 24 -13.52 -7.15 -8.17
C VAL A 24 -12.74 -6.90 -9.46
N SER A 25 -12.44 -5.64 -9.81
CA SER A 25 -11.65 -5.33 -11.01
C SER A 25 -10.19 -5.83 -10.91
N ARG A 26 -9.70 -6.04 -9.69
CA ARG A 26 -8.34 -6.48 -9.39
C ARG A 26 -8.19 -8.00 -9.22
N LEU A 27 -9.26 -8.78 -9.28
CA LEU A 27 -9.23 -10.26 -9.23
C LEU A 27 -8.34 -10.91 -10.31
N THR A 28 -8.05 -10.19 -11.40
CA THR A 28 -7.21 -10.68 -12.51
C THR A 28 -5.75 -10.27 -12.38
N VAL A 29 -5.42 -9.38 -11.45
CA VAL A 29 -4.07 -8.83 -11.26
C VAL A 29 -3.23 -9.81 -10.45
N PRO A 30 -2.00 -10.14 -10.89
CA PRO A 30 -1.19 -11.19 -10.27
C PRO A 30 -0.61 -10.81 -8.90
N THR A 31 -0.21 -9.55 -8.71
CA THR A 31 0.41 -9.08 -7.46
C THR A 31 -0.37 -7.88 -6.94
N PRO A 32 -0.87 -7.92 -5.69
CA PRO A 32 -1.57 -6.78 -5.12
C PRO A 32 -0.58 -5.64 -4.85
N THR A 33 -1.00 -4.43 -5.19
CA THR A 33 -0.37 -3.17 -4.78
C THR A 33 -0.66 -2.87 -3.30
N GLY A 34 -0.05 -1.82 -2.74
CA GLY A 34 -0.41 -1.36 -1.38
C GLY A 34 -1.90 -1.03 -1.25
N ILE A 35 -2.47 -0.32 -2.22
CA ILE A 35 -3.91 0.02 -2.24
C ILE A 35 -4.77 -1.23 -2.33
N ASP A 36 -4.39 -2.23 -3.14
CA ASP A 36 -5.13 -3.50 -3.21
C ASP A 36 -5.19 -4.20 -1.85
N ARG A 37 -4.10 -4.17 -1.07
CA ARG A 37 -4.06 -4.75 0.29
C ARG A 37 -4.93 -3.98 1.28
N ILE A 38 -4.95 -2.65 1.20
CA ILE A 38 -5.84 -1.81 2.02
C ILE A 38 -7.30 -2.09 1.65
N ASP A 39 -7.62 -2.13 0.36
CA ASP A 39 -8.97 -2.42 -0.13
C ASP A 39 -9.46 -3.79 0.35
N LEU A 40 -8.58 -4.79 0.29
CA LEU A 40 -8.84 -6.11 0.85
C LEU A 40 -9.09 -6.09 2.36
N ALA A 41 -8.30 -5.33 3.14
CA ALA A 41 -8.46 -5.26 4.58
C ALA A 41 -9.81 -4.63 4.97
N PHE A 42 -10.22 -3.57 4.28
CA PHE A 42 -11.56 -3.00 4.44
C PHE A 42 -12.65 -3.99 4.03
N ALA A 43 -12.46 -4.67 2.90
CA ALA A 43 -13.41 -5.67 2.44
C ALA A 43 -13.54 -6.84 3.43
N ARG A 44 -12.43 -7.37 3.96
CA ARG A 44 -12.40 -8.38 5.03
C ARG A 44 -13.16 -7.92 6.26
N HIS A 45 -12.88 -6.70 6.70
CA HIS A 45 -13.59 -6.10 7.82
C HIS A 45 -15.08 -6.05 7.51
N PHE A 46 -15.50 -5.25 6.53
CA PHE A 46 -16.92 -5.07 6.23
C PHE A 46 -17.61 -6.28 5.56
N ALA A 47 -16.93 -7.36 5.21
CA ALA A 47 -17.58 -8.58 4.71
C ALA A 47 -17.77 -9.66 5.78
N ALA A 48 -17.06 -9.56 6.91
CA ALA A 48 -17.18 -10.53 8.00
C ALA A 48 -18.56 -10.46 8.69
N GLU A 49 -19.19 -11.62 8.89
CA GLU A 49 -20.50 -11.73 9.57
C GLU A 49 -20.40 -11.38 11.07
N HIS A 50 -19.25 -11.65 11.70
CA HIS A 50 -19.02 -11.36 13.11
C HIS A 50 -17.60 -10.82 13.32
N VAL A 51 -17.51 -9.64 13.94
CA VAL A 51 -16.25 -9.11 14.48
C VAL A 51 -16.51 -8.65 15.91
N PRO A 52 -15.75 -9.15 16.90
CA PRO A 52 -15.96 -8.77 18.30
C PRO A 52 -15.90 -7.25 18.49
N GLY A 53 -16.91 -6.69 19.15
CA GLY A 53 -16.98 -5.25 19.44
C GLY A 53 -17.38 -4.35 18.25
N ARG A 54 -17.77 -4.94 17.11
CA ARG A 54 -18.28 -4.20 15.94
C ARG A 54 -19.63 -3.53 16.23
N GLN A 55 -19.78 -2.29 15.75
CA GLN A 55 -21.03 -1.53 15.80
C GLN A 55 -21.77 -1.52 14.46
N ALA A 56 -21.04 -1.67 13.35
CA ALA A 56 -21.60 -1.64 12.01
C ALA A 56 -22.37 -2.93 11.64
N ASN A 57 -23.61 -2.79 11.17
CA ASN A 57 -24.38 -3.84 10.54
C ASN A 57 -24.18 -3.77 9.02
N VAL A 58 -23.55 -4.76 8.40
CA VAL A 58 -23.25 -4.68 6.97
C VAL A 58 -24.45 -5.14 6.15
N ALA A 59 -25.03 -4.20 5.40
CA ALA A 59 -26.15 -4.45 4.50
C ALA A 59 -25.72 -5.22 3.24
N GLY A 60 -24.47 -5.05 2.79
CA GLY A 60 -23.96 -5.72 1.61
C GLY A 60 -22.76 -5.06 0.94
N GLY A 61 -22.43 -5.56 -0.25
CA GLY A 61 -21.42 -4.98 -1.15
C GLY A 61 -22.06 -4.33 -2.38
N LEU A 62 -21.39 -3.35 -2.96
CA LEU A 62 -21.76 -2.72 -4.23
C LEU A 62 -20.65 -2.90 -5.26
N HIS A 63 -21.00 -3.24 -6.49
CA HIS A 63 -20.04 -3.33 -7.60
C HIS A 63 -20.61 -2.72 -8.89
N TYR A 64 -19.85 -1.85 -9.55
CA TYR A 64 -20.18 -1.35 -10.87
C TYR A 64 -19.67 -2.30 -11.96
N GLY A 65 -20.58 -2.95 -12.69
CA GLY A 65 -20.23 -3.83 -13.81
C GLY A 65 -19.58 -3.11 -15.00
N LEU A 66 -19.05 -3.91 -15.95
CA LEU A 66 -18.44 -3.42 -17.20
C LEU A 66 -19.42 -2.61 -18.06
N PHE A 67 -20.70 -2.99 -18.10
CA PHE A 67 -21.69 -2.46 -19.06
C PHE A 67 -23.09 -2.12 -18.47
N GLY A 68 -23.28 -2.14 -17.14
CA GLY A 68 -24.62 -2.03 -16.53
C GLY A 68 -24.68 -1.18 -15.25
N PRO A 69 -25.89 -0.91 -14.71
CA PRO A 69 -26.05 -0.22 -13.43
C PRO A 69 -25.39 -1.03 -12.29
N PHE A 70 -25.06 -0.36 -11.18
CA PHE A 70 -24.38 -1.01 -10.05
C PHE A 70 -25.20 -2.20 -9.50
N HIS A 71 -24.49 -3.26 -9.13
CA HIS A 71 -25.06 -4.46 -8.51
C HIS A 71 -24.91 -4.37 -6.99
N ARG A 72 -25.98 -4.75 -6.29
CA ARG A 72 -26.04 -4.80 -4.82
C ARG A 72 -26.03 -6.25 -4.36
N HIS A 73 -25.09 -6.60 -3.50
CA HIS A 73 -24.80 -7.97 -3.09
C HIS A 73 -25.14 -8.18 -1.62
N SER A 74 -25.58 -9.38 -1.26
CA SER A 74 -25.71 -9.76 0.15
C SER A 74 -24.34 -9.89 0.81
N LEU A 75 -24.29 -9.76 2.13
CA LEU A 75 -23.07 -9.93 2.92
C LEU A 75 -22.35 -11.25 2.60
N ARG A 76 -23.08 -12.37 2.54
CA ARG A 76 -22.54 -13.68 2.16
C ARG A 76 -21.83 -13.69 0.81
N ARG A 77 -22.31 -12.91 -0.16
CA ARG A 77 -21.68 -12.81 -1.48
C ARG A 77 -20.45 -11.92 -1.44
N THR A 78 -20.53 -10.79 -0.74
CA THR A 78 -19.36 -9.93 -0.49
C THR A 78 -18.25 -10.75 0.15
N ASN A 79 -18.54 -11.56 1.17
CA ASN A 79 -17.56 -12.41 1.83
C ASN A 79 -16.90 -13.41 0.86
N ARG A 80 -17.68 -14.10 0.03
CA ARG A 80 -17.11 -15.00 -1.00
C ARG A 80 -16.20 -14.30 -2.01
N LEU A 81 -16.46 -13.01 -2.33
CA LEU A 81 -15.58 -12.24 -3.21
C LEU A 81 -14.26 -11.90 -2.54
N VAL A 82 -14.32 -11.57 -1.25
CA VAL A 82 -13.14 -11.35 -0.42
C VAL A 82 -12.30 -12.62 -0.35
N GLU A 83 -12.90 -13.76 0.04
CA GLU A 83 -12.24 -15.07 0.07
C GLU A 83 -11.58 -15.42 -1.29
N LEU A 84 -12.26 -15.13 -2.40
CA LEU A 84 -11.73 -15.36 -3.74
C LEU A 84 -10.52 -14.46 -4.06
N ALA A 85 -10.59 -13.18 -3.69
CA ALA A 85 -9.47 -12.25 -3.89
C ALA A 85 -8.25 -12.66 -3.06
N GLU A 86 -8.46 -13.06 -1.80
CA GLU A 86 -7.40 -13.58 -0.93
C GLU A 86 -6.73 -14.80 -1.53
N HIS A 87 -7.53 -15.79 -1.93
CA HIS A 87 -7.04 -17.01 -2.55
C HIS A 87 -6.23 -16.71 -3.80
N PHE A 88 -6.68 -15.81 -4.68
CA PHE A 88 -5.92 -15.45 -5.88
C PHE A 88 -4.61 -14.72 -5.60
N TRP A 89 -4.52 -13.97 -4.51
CA TRP A 89 -3.28 -13.29 -4.10
C TRP A 89 -2.36 -14.16 -3.23
N GLN A 90 -2.87 -15.24 -2.65
CA GLN A 90 -2.08 -16.27 -1.96
C GLN A 90 -1.54 -17.34 -2.91
N GLU A 91 -2.31 -17.76 -3.94
CA GLU A 91 -2.01 -18.94 -4.78
C GLU A 91 -1.19 -18.67 -6.07
N LYS A 92 -0.25 -17.72 -6.11
CA LYS A 92 0.59 -17.52 -7.31
C LYS A 92 2.05 -17.91 -7.14
N PRO A 93 2.50 -18.97 -7.84
CA PRO A 93 3.89 -19.20 -8.22
C PRO A 93 4.26 -18.35 -9.44
N GLY A 94 5.44 -17.71 -9.40
CA GLY A 94 6.06 -16.99 -10.52
C GLY A 94 6.77 -15.71 -10.07
N ALA A 95 8.11 -15.69 -10.17
CA ALA A 95 9.08 -14.76 -9.52
C ALA A 95 9.11 -14.79 -7.98
N GLY A 96 8.23 -15.59 -7.38
CA GLY A 96 8.19 -15.92 -5.95
C GLY A 96 8.10 -17.43 -5.70
N ASP A 97 8.60 -18.27 -6.62
CA ASP A 97 8.78 -19.68 -6.30
C ASP A 97 9.87 -19.83 -5.21
N GLU A 98 9.85 -20.92 -4.45
CA GLU A 98 10.86 -21.18 -3.42
C GLU A 98 12.29 -21.10 -3.97
N ASN A 99 12.46 -21.37 -5.27
CA ASN A 99 13.74 -21.24 -5.96
C ASN A 99 14.22 -19.78 -6.06
N THR A 100 13.35 -18.83 -6.38
CA THR A 100 13.70 -17.40 -6.44
C THR A 100 14.07 -16.87 -5.06
N LEU A 101 13.32 -17.25 -4.03
CA LEU A 101 13.65 -16.92 -2.65
C LEU A 101 14.99 -17.56 -2.24
N ARG A 102 15.22 -18.83 -2.60
CA ARG A 102 16.48 -19.52 -2.34
C ARG A 102 17.66 -18.80 -2.98
N LEU A 103 17.59 -18.52 -4.29
CA LEU A 103 18.64 -17.80 -5.02
C LEU A 103 18.90 -16.42 -4.43
N LEU A 104 17.85 -15.69 -4.06
CA LEU A 104 17.97 -14.39 -3.41
C LEU A 104 18.63 -14.51 -2.04
N THR A 105 18.24 -15.50 -1.24
CA THR A 105 18.80 -15.75 0.09
C THR A 105 20.27 -16.17 0.00
N GLU A 106 20.62 -17.06 -0.93
CA GLU A 106 22.00 -17.47 -1.21
C GLU A 106 22.85 -16.30 -1.70
N TRP A 107 22.30 -15.48 -2.59
CA TRP A 107 22.95 -14.26 -3.04
C TRP A 107 23.22 -13.36 -1.84
N LEU A 108 22.20 -12.96 -1.08
CA LEU A 108 22.37 -12.13 0.14
C LEU A 108 23.32 -12.76 1.18
N ALA A 109 23.38 -14.09 1.26
CA ALA A 109 24.26 -14.82 2.17
C ALA A 109 25.75 -14.78 1.76
N SER A 110 26.04 -14.53 0.48
CA SER A 110 27.40 -14.58 -0.07
C SER A 110 28.08 -13.19 -0.11
N LYS A 111 29.42 -13.16 -0.23
CA LYS A 111 30.12 -11.91 -0.56
C LYS A 111 29.79 -11.45 -1.99
N PRO A 112 29.66 -10.13 -2.25
CA PRO A 112 29.52 -9.61 -3.60
C PRO A 112 30.63 -10.14 -4.50
N GLY A 113 30.26 -10.68 -5.65
CA GLY A 113 31.22 -11.32 -6.56
C GLY A 113 30.60 -11.96 -7.78
N ALA A 114 29.34 -12.37 -7.69
CA ALA A 114 28.54 -12.80 -8.83
C ALA A 114 27.22 -12.02 -8.90
N PRO A 115 26.74 -11.68 -10.11
CA PRO A 115 25.43 -11.08 -10.28
C PRO A 115 24.33 -12.08 -9.88
N LEU A 116 23.20 -11.56 -9.40
CA LEU A 116 22.04 -12.39 -9.10
C LEU A 116 21.46 -12.94 -10.41
N ALA A 117 21.61 -14.25 -10.63
CA ALA A 117 21.09 -14.94 -11.81
C ALA A 117 19.62 -15.35 -11.61
N ILE A 118 18.74 -14.37 -11.39
CA ILE A 118 17.30 -14.58 -11.48
C ILE A 118 16.89 -14.16 -12.88
N SER A 119 16.35 -15.10 -13.68
CA SER A 119 15.60 -14.73 -14.88
C SER A 119 14.46 -13.83 -14.42
N GLN A 120 14.43 -12.56 -14.87
CA GLN A 120 13.27 -11.68 -14.71
C GLN A 120 12.07 -12.49 -15.17
N GLY A 121 11.28 -12.99 -14.21
CA GLY A 121 10.47 -14.20 -14.41
C GLY A 121 9.62 -14.12 -15.67
N GLU A 122 9.56 -15.21 -16.45
CA GLU A 122 8.59 -15.28 -17.53
C GLU A 122 7.21 -14.89 -16.98
N PRO A 123 6.44 -14.04 -17.69
CA PRO A 123 5.09 -13.70 -17.25
C PRO A 123 4.32 -15.00 -16.97
N PRO A 124 3.49 -15.05 -15.92
CA PRO A 124 2.82 -16.27 -15.49
C PRO A 124 2.20 -17.00 -16.68
N ARG A 125 2.45 -18.31 -16.81
CA ARG A 125 2.07 -19.14 -17.98
C ARG A 125 0.69 -18.73 -18.49
N GLN A 126 0.57 -18.41 -19.79
CA GLN A 126 -0.68 -17.91 -20.38
C GLN A 126 -1.91 -18.81 -20.09
N SER A 127 -1.72 -20.13 -19.94
CA SER A 127 -2.77 -21.08 -19.57
C SER A 127 -3.35 -20.84 -18.17
N TYR A 128 -2.51 -20.45 -17.21
CA TYR A 128 -2.90 -20.08 -15.86
C TYR A 128 -3.67 -18.75 -15.89
N LEU A 129 -3.13 -17.70 -16.53
CA LEU A 129 -3.83 -16.43 -16.71
C LEU A 129 -5.21 -16.63 -17.34
N ARG A 130 -5.34 -17.50 -18.35
CA ARG A 130 -6.64 -17.83 -18.98
C ARG A 130 -7.62 -18.52 -18.03
N LYS A 131 -7.18 -19.49 -17.21
CA LYS A 131 -8.05 -20.16 -16.21
C LYS A 131 -8.55 -19.17 -15.16
N HIS A 132 -7.66 -18.30 -14.67
CA HIS A 132 -7.98 -17.29 -13.65
C HIS A 132 -8.86 -16.18 -14.20
N GLN A 133 -8.56 -15.64 -15.39
CA GLN A 133 -9.43 -14.70 -16.09
C GLN A 133 -10.80 -15.31 -16.33
N ARG A 134 -10.87 -16.59 -16.74
CA ARG A 134 -12.16 -17.29 -16.92
C ARG A 134 -12.93 -17.43 -15.60
N SER A 135 -12.27 -17.76 -14.49
CA SER A 135 -12.90 -17.83 -13.16
C SER A 135 -13.40 -16.45 -12.70
N ALA A 136 -12.57 -15.41 -12.82
CA ALA A 136 -12.94 -14.04 -12.49
C ALA A 136 -14.10 -13.52 -13.37
N LEU A 137 -14.06 -13.76 -14.69
CA LEU A 137 -15.13 -13.43 -15.63
C LEU A 137 -16.42 -14.20 -15.30
N MET A 138 -16.34 -15.49 -14.95
CA MET A 138 -17.50 -16.26 -14.50
C MET A 138 -18.08 -15.70 -13.21
N THR A 139 -17.23 -15.30 -12.25
CA THR A 139 -17.67 -14.64 -11.01
C THR A 139 -18.35 -13.32 -11.33
N MET A 140 -17.73 -12.45 -12.13
CA MET A 140 -18.33 -11.18 -12.58
C MET A 140 -19.68 -11.38 -13.28
N ASN A 141 -19.80 -12.41 -14.13
CA ASN A 141 -21.05 -12.75 -14.80
C ASN A 141 -22.12 -13.21 -13.81
N ARG A 142 -21.78 -14.06 -12.83
CA ARG A 142 -22.70 -14.46 -11.75
C ARG A 142 -23.16 -13.28 -10.89
N LEU A 143 -22.27 -12.31 -10.65
CA LEU A 143 -22.61 -11.08 -9.93
C LEU A 143 -23.62 -10.24 -10.69
N ALA A 144 -23.50 -10.15 -12.02
CA ALA A 144 -24.43 -9.38 -12.84
C ALA A 144 -25.88 -9.91 -12.76
N HIS A 145 -26.05 -11.22 -12.57
CA HIS A 145 -27.35 -11.92 -12.55
C HIS A 145 -27.90 -12.17 -11.15
N SER A 146 -27.28 -11.58 -10.13
CA SER A 146 -27.62 -11.79 -8.72
C SER A 146 -28.83 -10.94 -8.27
N PRO A 147 -29.75 -11.48 -7.44
CA PRO A 147 -30.81 -10.69 -6.83
C PRO A 147 -30.24 -9.50 -6.06
N GLN A 148 -30.77 -8.30 -6.32
CA GLN A 148 -30.30 -7.07 -5.69
C GLN A 148 -30.84 -6.95 -4.26
N VAL A 149 -29.97 -6.57 -3.34
CA VAL A 149 -30.35 -6.23 -1.96
C VAL A 149 -30.80 -4.77 -1.90
N LYS A 150 -31.86 -4.46 -1.13
CA LYS A 150 -32.26 -3.06 -0.87
C LYS A 150 -31.26 -2.42 0.10
N ILE A 151 -30.89 -1.16 -0.16
CA ILE A 151 -30.05 -0.37 0.76
C ILE A 151 -30.99 0.41 1.68
N PRO A 152 -31.05 0.10 2.99
CA PRO A 152 -31.91 0.81 3.92
C PRO A 152 -31.62 2.32 3.98
N PRO A 153 -32.61 3.16 4.32
CA PRO A 153 -32.36 4.56 4.66
C PRO A 153 -31.37 4.70 5.83
N GLY A 154 -30.57 5.76 5.83
CA GLY A 154 -29.53 6.01 6.84
C GLY A 154 -28.29 5.13 6.68
N THR A 155 -28.19 4.32 5.62
CA THR A 155 -26.99 3.49 5.38
C THR A 155 -25.80 4.36 4.98
N VAL A 156 -24.63 4.04 5.53
CA VAL A 156 -23.35 4.56 5.09
C VAL A 156 -22.93 3.85 3.80
N TYR A 157 -22.79 4.60 2.72
CA TYR A 157 -22.11 4.16 1.50
C TYR A 157 -20.62 4.49 1.62
N LEU A 158 -19.78 3.45 1.62
CA LEU A 158 -18.34 3.58 1.82
C LEU A 158 -17.60 3.21 0.54
N ASN A 159 -16.94 4.18 -0.10
CA ASN A 159 -16.09 4.00 -1.27
C ASN A 159 -14.64 4.37 -0.94
N ILE A 160 -13.76 3.38 -0.89
CA ILE A 160 -12.37 3.62 -0.48
C ILE A 160 -11.35 3.57 -1.59
N ALA A 161 -11.68 3.02 -2.76
CA ALA A 161 -10.68 2.71 -3.77
C ALA A 161 -10.55 3.79 -4.85
N GLN A 162 -11.35 4.87 -4.76
CA GLN A 162 -11.43 5.98 -5.72
C GLN A 162 -11.73 5.57 -7.18
N HIS A 163 -11.91 4.29 -7.44
CA HIS A 163 -12.27 3.74 -8.73
C HIS A 163 -13.65 4.29 -9.12
N ILE A 164 -13.83 4.65 -10.39
CA ILE A 164 -15.09 5.17 -10.96
C ILE A 164 -15.38 6.64 -10.65
N LEU A 165 -14.66 7.28 -9.71
CA LEU A 165 -14.86 8.71 -9.43
C LEU A 165 -14.59 9.60 -10.66
N GLU A 166 -13.83 9.12 -11.64
CA GLU A 166 -13.63 9.83 -12.92
C GLU A 166 -14.86 9.81 -13.86
N LYS A 167 -15.89 9.04 -13.50
CA LYS A 167 -17.14 8.82 -14.26
C LYS A 167 -18.35 9.31 -13.44
N PRO A 168 -18.55 10.64 -13.31
CA PRO A 168 -19.63 11.21 -12.48
C PRO A 168 -21.00 10.67 -12.87
N GLU A 169 -21.22 10.34 -14.15
CA GLU A 169 -22.47 9.77 -14.64
C GLU A 169 -22.84 8.44 -13.97
N LYS A 170 -21.85 7.66 -13.51
CA LYS A 170 -22.06 6.41 -12.78
C LYS A 170 -22.42 6.64 -11.31
N LEU A 171 -22.12 7.79 -10.72
CA LEU A 171 -22.42 8.12 -9.32
C LEU A 171 -23.70 8.96 -9.14
N ARG A 172 -24.33 9.46 -10.22
CA ARG A 172 -25.59 10.24 -10.17
C ARG A 172 -26.73 9.61 -9.36
N TRP A 173 -26.76 8.29 -9.19
CA TRP A 173 -27.76 7.64 -8.34
C TRP A 173 -27.65 8.03 -6.86
N LEU A 174 -26.47 8.50 -6.41
CA LEU A 174 -26.28 9.02 -5.06
C LEU A 174 -27.04 10.33 -4.85
N ASP A 175 -27.30 11.10 -5.92
CA ASP A 175 -28.09 12.33 -5.84
C ASP A 175 -29.56 12.04 -5.54
N SER A 176 -30.08 10.88 -6.00
CA SER A 176 -31.45 10.43 -5.68
C SER A 176 -31.55 9.70 -4.34
N ARG A 177 -30.46 9.64 -3.58
CA ARG A 177 -30.37 8.99 -2.27
C ARG A 177 -29.80 9.95 -1.21
N PRO A 178 -30.52 11.04 -0.89
CA PRO A 178 -30.13 11.96 0.19
C PRO A 178 -30.23 11.32 1.58
N ASP A 179 -30.92 10.18 1.69
CA ASP A 179 -31.05 9.37 2.90
C ASP A 179 -29.78 8.57 3.25
N LEU A 180 -28.80 8.50 2.34
CA LEU A 180 -27.52 7.82 2.58
C LEU A 180 -26.48 8.78 3.11
N LYS A 181 -25.55 8.25 3.92
CA LYS A 181 -24.32 8.94 4.32
C LYS A 181 -23.18 8.49 3.40
N LYS A 182 -22.63 9.38 2.59
CA LYS A 182 -21.64 9.03 1.56
C LYS A 182 -20.24 9.35 2.05
N VAL A 183 -19.40 8.33 2.14
CA VAL A 183 -18.03 8.46 2.67
C VAL A 183 -17.03 7.98 1.63
N PHE A 184 -16.07 8.84 1.32
CA PHE A 184 -15.02 8.58 0.33
C PHE A 184 -13.64 8.61 0.98
N TYR A 185 -12.74 7.71 0.58
CA TYR A 185 -11.35 7.74 1.02
C TYR A 185 -10.48 8.56 0.07
N ILE A 186 -9.71 9.51 0.61
CA ILE A 186 -8.68 10.26 -0.13
C ILE A 186 -7.30 9.82 0.34
N TYR A 187 -6.59 9.06 -0.51
CA TYR A 187 -5.25 8.53 -0.16
C TYR A 187 -4.18 9.61 -0.12
N ASP A 188 -4.16 10.47 -1.14
CA ASP A 188 -3.20 11.56 -1.31
C ASP A 188 -3.68 12.55 -2.38
N LEU A 189 -2.94 13.64 -2.53
CA LEU A 189 -3.13 14.66 -3.57
C LEU A 189 -1.88 14.78 -4.47
N LEU A 190 -1.06 13.73 -4.56
CA LEU A 190 0.24 13.79 -5.24
C LEU A 190 0.12 14.16 -6.72
N SER A 191 -0.95 13.76 -7.40
CA SER A 191 -1.17 14.16 -8.80
C SER A 191 -1.39 15.66 -8.97
N ILE A 192 -1.80 16.38 -7.92
CA ILE A 192 -1.90 17.85 -7.89
C ILE A 192 -0.57 18.47 -7.45
N ASP A 193 0.06 17.89 -6.44
CA ASP A 193 1.24 18.49 -5.80
C ASP A 193 2.53 18.26 -6.60
N PHE A 194 2.62 17.13 -7.32
CA PHE A 194 3.76 16.74 -8.13
C PHE A 194 3.33 16.17 -9.49
N PRO A 195 2.60 16.94 -10.33
CA PRO A 195 2.07 16.46 -11.60
C PRO A 195 3.15 15.93 -12.56
N GLU A 196 4.39 16.40 -12.44
CA GLU A 196 5.56 15.95 -13.21
C GLU A 196 5.92 14.47 -13.01
N TYR A 197 5.47 13.85 -11.92
CA TYR A 197 5.71 12.43 -11.67
C TYR A 197 4.60 11.50 -12.15
N PHE A 198 3.59 12.03 -12.84
CA PHE A 198 2.45 11.27 -13.33
C PHE A 198 2.33 11.36 -14.85
N ARG A 199 1.78 10.32 -15.46
CA ARG A 199 1.50 10.31 -16.90
C ARG A 199 0.64 11.52 -17.31
N PRO A 200 0.84 12.09 -18.52
CA PRO A 200 -0.01 13.13 -19.06
C PRO A 200 -1.52 12.79 -18.91
N GLY A 201 -2.31 13.77 -18.47
CA GLY A 201 -3.74 13.62 -18.21
C GLY A 201 -4.12 13.09 -16.82
N ASN A 202 -3.19 12.56 -16.02
CA ASN A 202 -3.51 12.12 -14.64
C ASN A 202 -3.98 13.27 -13.75
N LEU A 203 -3.41 14.47 -13.90
CA LEU A 203 -3.83 15.66 -13.14
C LEU A 203 -5.32 15.96 -13.36
N ASP A 204 -5.76 16.01 -14.62
CA ASP A 204 -7.16 16.29 -14.96
C ASP A 204 -8.09 15.16 -14.52
N LEU A 205 -7.63 13.91 -14.67
CA LEU A 205 -8.34 12.74 -14.19
C LEU A 205 -8.55 12.80 -12.67
N PHE A 206 -7.49 13.11 -11.92
CA PHE A 206 -7.52 13.22 -10.46
C PHE A 206 -8.42 14.37 -10.02
N ARG A 207 -8.31 15.55 -10.64
CA ARG A 207 -9.21 16.69 -10.36
C ARG A 207 -10.68 16.30 -10.56
N ARG A 208 -11.00 15.58 -11.64
CA ARG A 208 -12.36 15.08 -11.88
C ARG A 208 -12.81 14.12 -10.78
N ARG A 209 -11.95 13.19 -10.35
CA ARG A 209 -12.25 12.28 -9.23
C ARG A 209 -12.55 13.03 -7.95
N LEU A 210 -11.70 14.01 -7.61
CA LEU A 210 -11.86 14.82 -6.42
C LEU A 210 -13.12 15.69 -6.47
N GLN A 211 -13.46 16.26 -7.63
CA GLN A 211 -14.72 16.98 -7.84
C GLN A 211 -15.93 16.07 -7.63
N THR A 212 -15.95 14.88 -8.24
CA THR A 212 -17.03 13.90 -8.07
C THR A 212 -17.18 13.47 -6.61
N ALA A 213 -16.08 13.16 -5.93
CA ALA A 213 -16.10 12.81 -4.51
C ALA A 213 -16.64 13.97 -3.67
N SER A 214 -16.15 15.20 -3.90
CA SER A 214 -16.56 16.40 -3.14
C SER A 214 -18.03 16.77 -3.34
N HIS A 215 -18.57 16.54 -4.53
CA HIS A 215 -19.98 16.76 -4.84
C HIS A 215 -20.88 15.83 -4.02
N HIS A 216 -20.52 14.54 -3.91
CA HIS A 216 -21.36 13.56 -3.22
C HIS A 216 -21.05 13.37 -1.73
N ALA A 217 -19.82 13.65 -1.26
CA ALA A 217 -19.36 13.29 0.07
C ALA A 217 -20.11 14.02 1.18
N ASP A 218 -20.52 13.26 2.20
CA ASP A 218 -20.90 13.78 3.51
C ASP A 218 -19.68 13.84 4.44
N ALA A 219 -18.71 12.95 4.25
CA ALA A 219 -17.46 12.89 4.99
C ALA A 219 -16.32 12.25 4.17
N PHE A 220 -15.08 12.46 4.60
CA PHE A 220 -13.90 11.80 4.03
C PHE A 220 -13.12 11.00 5.06
N LEU A 221 -12.40 9.99 4.57
CA LEU A 221 -11.35 9.28 5.29
C LEU A 221 -10.01 9.60 4.65
N VAL A 222 -8.95 9.77 5.45
CA VAL A 222 -7.57 9.93 4.97
C VAL A 222 -6.59 9.15 5.83
N SER A 223 -5.37 9.00 5.32
CA SER A 223 -4.34 8.15 5.92
C SER A 223 -3.45 8.88 6.94
N ALA A 224 -3.39 10.20 6.91
CA ALA A 224 -2.51 11.03 7.74
C ALA A 224 -3.10 12.44 7.91
N GLU A 225 -2.72 13.14 8.98
CA GLU A 225 -3.16 14.50 9.29
C GLU A 225 -2.67 15.47 8.21
N VAL A 226 -1.43 15.31 7.73
CA VAL A 226 -0.93 16.13 6.62
C VAL A 226 -1.78 15.99 5.34
N VAL A 227 -2.34 14.80 5.08
CA VAL A 227 -3.22 14.58 3.92
C VAL A 227 -4.57 15.25 4.16
N LYS A 228 -5.08 15.24 5.40
CA LYS A 228 -6.30 15.97 5.79
C LYS A 228 -6.14 17.46 5.57
N GLU A 229 -5.07 18.05 6.11
CA GLU A 229 -4.78 19.49 5.96
C GLU A 229 -4.71 19.87 4.48
N ARG A 230 -3.95 19.11 3.69
CA ARG A 230 -3.81 19.35 2.25
C ARG A 230 -5.14 19.19 1.50
N LEU A 231 -5.98 18.22 1.88
CA LEU A 231 -7.32 18.05 1.32
C LEU A 231 -8.22 19.24 1.66
N GLN A 232 -8.20 19.74 2.89
CA GLN A 232 -9.00 20.91 3.31
C GLN A 232 -8.60 22.17 2.52
N GLU A 233 -7.31 22.36 2.27
CA GLU A 233 -6.80 23.42 1.40
C GLU A 233 -7.31 23.28 -0.04
N GLU A 234 -7.27 22.06 -0.60
CA GLU A 234 -7.77 21.81 -1.96
C GLU A 234 -9.28 22.03 -2.08
N LEU A 235 -10.06 21.57 -1.10
CA LEU A 235 -11.50 21.80 -1.06
C LEU A 235 -11.81 23.31 -1.02
N THR A 236 -11.06 24.08 -0.23
CA THR A 236 -11.20 25.54 -0.17
C THR A 236 -10.86 26.17 -1.52
N ARG A 237 -9.76 25.77 -2.14
CA ARG A 237 -9.33 26.24 -3.47
C ARG A 237 -10.38 25.95 -4.55
N MET A 238 -11.03 24.80 -4.48
CA MET A 238 -12.10 24.39 -5.39
C MET A 238 -13.45 25.08 -5.10
N GLY A 239 -13.58 25.85 -4.02
CA GLY A 239 -14.86 26.38 -3.56
C GLY A 239 -15.83 25.30 -3.09
N ALA A 240 -15.33 24.10 -2.77
CA ALA A 240 -16.13 22.99 -2.29
C ALA A 240 -16.42 23.14 -0.79
N ARG A 241 -17.58 22.61 -0.36
CA ARG A 241 -17.96 22.61 1.05
C ARG A 241 -16.98 21.77 1.87
N GLN A 242 -16.48 22.32 2.97
CA GLN A 242 -15.72 21.56 3.96
C GLN A 242 -16.58 20.45 4.58
N ARG A 243 -16.01 19.26 4.70
CA ARG A 243 -16.66 18.06 5.27
C ARG A 243 -15.89 17.55 6.47
N PRO A 244 -16.53 16.81 7.40
CA PRO A 244 -15.81 16.02 8.39
C PRO A 244 -14.79 15.10 7.72
N ILE A 245 -13.57 15.06 8.25
CA ILE A 245 -12.48 14.21 7.77
C ILE A 245 -11.94 13.41 8.94
N HIS A 246 -11.97 12.10 8.84
CA HIS A 246 -11.35 11.20 9.79
C HIS A 246 -9.97 10.78 9.30
N VAL A 247 -8.99 10.88 10.18
CA VAL A 247 -7.61 10.46 9.93
C VAL A 247 -7.40 9.11 10.61
N GLY A 248 -7.01 8.12 9.80
CA GLY A 248 -6.59 6.82 10.30
C GLY A 248 -5.24 6.44 9.73
N HIS A 249 -4.23 6.32 10.59
CA HIS A 249 -2.91 5.80 10.21
C HIS A 249 -3.02 4.31 9.84
N PHE A 250 -2.69 3.95 8.60
CA PHE A 250 -2.77 2.56 8.16
C PHE A 250 -1.85 1.65 9.00
N PRO A 251 -2.38 0.51 9.47
CA PRO A 251 -1.59 -0.61 9.98
C PRO A 251 -0.74 -1.23 8.87
N SER A 252 0.31 -1.97 9.26
CA SER A 252 1.02 -2.84 8.34
C SER A 252 0.05 -3.88 7.73
N PRO A 253 -0.08 -3.97 6.40
CA PRO A 253 -0.85 -5.02 5.75
C PRO A 253 -0.11 -6.37 5.76
N LEU A 254 1.19 -6.38 6.07
CA LEU A 254 1.95 -7.60 6.30
C LEU A 254 1.66 -8.08 7.74
N GLU A 255 0.92 -9.18 7.87
CA GLU A 255 0.60 -9.79 9.16
C GLU A 255 1.88 -10.23 9.88
N THR A 256 2.19 -9.61 11.02
CA THR A 256 3.38 -9.90 11.83
C THR A 256 3.30 -11.22 12.59
N ALA A 257 2.10 -11.79 12.75
CA ALA A 257 1.84 -12.89 13.66
C ALA A 257 2.28 -14.28 13.14
N ALA A 258 2.46 -14.47 11.83
CA ALA A 258 2.62 -15.81 11.25
C ALA A 258 4.09 -16.29 11.06
N LEU A 259 5.09 -15.41 11.16
CA LEU A 259 6.49 -15.80 10.95
C LEU A 259 7.21 -16.06 12.28
N GLN A 260 6.85 -17.18 12.92
CA GLN A 260 7.66 -17.80 13.98
C GLN A 260 8.86 -18.58 13.41
N SER A 261 8.90 -18.86 12.10
CA SER A 261 10.06 -19.49 11.45
C SER A 261 11.06 -18.44 10.96
N THR A 262 12.01 -18.14 11.83
CA THR A 262 13.22 -17.37 11.52
C THR A 262 14.22 -18.26 10.79
N SER A 263 14.25 -18.21 9.46
CA SER A 263 15.54 -18.35 8.79
C SER A 263 16.21 -16.98 8.85
N THR A 264 16.99 -16.75 9.91
CA THR A 264 18.00 -15.71 9.86
C THR A 264 18.88 -16.03 8.65
N ILE A 265 19.17 -15.05 7.79
CA ILE A 265 20.17 -15.22 6.73
C ILE A 265 21.54 -15.28 7.42
N ALA A 266 21.87 -16.44 7.99
CA ALA A 266 23.06 -16.62 8.80
C ALA A 266 24.30 -16.39 7.94
N GLY A 267 25.20 -15.52 8.41
CA GLY A 267 26.44 -15.19 7.70
C GLY A 267 26.28 -14.27 6.48
N GLY A 268 25.12 -13.63 6.30
CA GLY A 268 24.88 -12.81 5.11
C GLY A 268 25.61 -11.47 5.09
N HIS A 269 25.92 -11.03 3.85
CA HIS A 269 26.48 -9.72 3.59
C HIS A 269 25.44 -8.64 3.95
N PRO A 270 25.83 -7.52 4.57
CA PRO A 270 24.89 -6.44 4.87
C PRO A 270 24.16 -5.99 3.61
N TYR A 271 22.85 -5.86 3.72
CA TYR A 271 22.02 -5.37 2.63
C TYR A 271 20.94 -4.41 3.10
N PHE A 272 20.52 -3.54 2.20
CA PHE A 272 19.46 -2.57 2.36
C PHE A 272 18.35 -2.88 1.37
N VAL A 273 17.13 -2.48 1.68
CA VAL A 273 15.96 -2.78 0.85
C VAL A 273 15.19 -1.51 0.47
N ILE A 274 14.71 -1.46 -0.77
CA ILE A 274 13.68 -0.52 -1.23
C ILE A 274 12.46 -1.36 -1.58
N VAL A 275 11.27 -0.93 -1.16
CA VAL A 275 10.01 -1.61 -1.47
C VAL A 275 9.08 -0.64 -2.18
N GLY A 276 8.72 -0.95 -3.42
CA GLY A 276 7.80 -0.14 -4.23
C GLY A 276 8.14 -0.14 -5.71
N THR A 277 7.17 0.28 -6.53
CA THR A 277 7.35 0.44 -7.98
C THR A 277 8.54 1.36 -8.28
N ILE A 278 9.34 0.99 -9.27
CA ILE A 278 10.43 1.82 -9.78
C ILE A 278 9.82 2.92 -10.64
N GLU A 279 9.79 4.15 -10.11
CA GLU A 279 9.27 5.34 -10.78
C GLU A 279 10.05 6.59 -10.32
N PRO A 280 10.07 7.68 -11.13
CA PRO A 280 10.84 8.90 -10.86
C PRO A 280 10.68 9.45 -9.44
N ARG A 281 9.44 9.53 -8.95
CA ARG A 281 9.10 10.09 -7.63
C ARG A 281 9.82 9.39 -6.49
N LYS A 282 10.06 8.07 -6.60
CA LYS A 282 10.71 7.26 -5.56
C LYS A 282 12.23 7.45 -5.54
N ASN A 283 12.79 8.16 -6.52
CA ASN A 283 14.18 8.60 -6.54
C ASN A 283 15.22 7.47 -6.42
N HIS A 284 14.97 6.34 -7.11
CA HIS A 284 15.92 5.21 -7.16
C HIS A 284 17.29 5.62 -7.70
N LEU A 285 17.33 6.62 -8.60
CA LEU A 285 18.58 7.13 -9.18
C LEU A 285 19.56 7.62 -8.13
N LEU A 286 19.10 8.34 -7.10
CA LEU A 286 19.97 8.80 -6.01
C LEU A 286 20.75 7.64 -5.39
N LEU A 287 20.02 6.55 -5.05
CA LEU A 287 20.64 5.39 -4.43
C LEU A 287 21.54 4.66 -5.40
N LEU A 288 21.18 4.49 -6.67
CA LEU A 288 22.07 3.85 -7.62
C LEU A 288 23.39 4.64 -7.80
N GLN A 289 23.36 5.98 -7.79
CA GLN A 289 24.57 6.81 -7.81
C GLN A 289 25.41 6.60 -6.55
N VAL A 290 24.78 6.64 -5.37
CA VAL A 290 25.45 6.34 -4.09
C VAL A 290 26.08 4.94 -4.10
N TRP A 291 25.38 3.94 -4.61
CA TRP A 291 25.90 2.57 -4.72
C TRP A 291 27.05 2.46 -5.70
N ARG A 292 27.00 3.14 -6.84
CA ARG A 292 28.11 3.15 -7.80
C ARG A 292 29.38 3.67 -7.13
N GLU A 293 29.29 4.78 -6.41
CA GLU A 293 30.43 5.37 -5.71
C GLU A 293 30.95 4.49 -4.57
N MET A 294 30.07 3.83 -3.82
CA MET A 294 30.49 2.89 -2.77
C MET A 294 31.23 1.69 -3.35
N VAL A 295 30.72 1.10 -4.43
CA VAL A 295 31.32 -0.07 -5.10
C VAL A 295 32.67 0.27 -5.74
N GLU A 296 32.81 1.46 -6.32
CA GLU A 296 34.10 1.93 -6.86
C GLU A 296 35.18 2.08 -5.78
N LYS A 297 34.78 2.42 -4.55
CA LYS A 297 35.70 2.59 -3.41
C LYS A 297 36.02 1.28 -2.70
N SER A 298 35.06 0.34 -2.65
CA SER A 298 35.23 -0.94 -1.97
C SER A 298 34.40 -2.04 -2.61
N PRO A 299 35.01 -3.19 -2.96
CA PRO A 299 34.27 -4.37 -3.42
C PRO A 299 33.44 -5.04 -2.30
N ASP A 300 33.66 -4.67 -1.04
CA ASP A 300 32.88 -5.13 0.13
C ASP A 300 31.72 -4.16 0.46
N ALA A 301 31.33 -3.28 -0.47
CA ALA A 301 30.18 -2.38 -0.28
C ALA A 301 28.88 -3.17 0.00
N PRO A 302 27.96 -2.65 0.84
CA PRO A 302 26.72 -3.35 1.16
C PRO A 302 25.86 -3.58 -0.09
N ARG A 303 24.98 -4.57 -0.04
CA ARG A 303 24.05 -4.87 -1.13
C ARG A 303 22.81 -3.99 -1.08
N LEU A 304 22.19 -3.77 -2.23
CA LEU A 304 20.88 -3.15 -2.36
C LEU A 304 19.91 -4.14 -3.01
N LEU A 305 18.77 -4.33 -2.37
CA LEU A 305 17.65 -5.09 -2.93
C LEU A 305 16.50 -4.14 -3.25
N ILE A 306 16.15 -4.04 -4.53
CA ILE A 306 14.99 -3.29 -5.01
C ILE A 306 13.85 -4.28 -5.21
N VAL A 307 12.82 -4.19 -4.38
CA VAL A 307 11.62 -5.04 -4.46
C VAL A 307 10.47 -4.26 -5.05
N GLY A 308 10.21 -4.47 -6.34
CA GLY A 308 9.17 -3.75 -7.07
C GLY A 308 9.23 -3.98 -8.57
N GLY A 309 8.14 -3.66 -9.26
CA GLY A 309 8.10 -3.69 -10.72
C GLY A 309 8.57 -2.38 -11.34
N ARG A 310 9.02 -2.43 -12.59
CA ARG A 310 9.36 -1.25 -13.41
C ARG A 310 8.10 -0.46 -13.76
N GLY A 311 8.07 0.81 -13.40
CA GLY A 311 6.95 1.72 -13.55
C GLY A 311 7.09 2.69 -14.73
N TRP A 312 6.40 3.82 -14.62
CA TRP A 312 6.47 4.93 -15.58
C TRP A 312 7.84 5.61 -15.54
N GLU A 313 8.34 6.07 -16.69
CA GLU A 313 9.56 6.89 -16.85
C GLU A 313 10.77 6.42 -16.01
N CYS A 314 11.01 5.10 -16.02
CA CYS A 314 12.08 4.48 -15.24
C CYS A 314 13.32 4.12 -16.09
N GLU A 315 13.39 4.55 -17.35
CA GLU A 315 14.42 4.15 -18.31
C GLU A 315 15.83 4.45 -17.80
N GLN A 316 16.04 5.60 -17.15
CA GLN A 316 17.33 5.96 -16.58
C GLN A 316 17.76 5.02 -15.45
N VAL A 317 16.81 4.58 -14.61
CA VAL A 317 17.07 3.62 -13.52
C VAL A 317 17.41 2.26 -14.12
N VAL A 318 16.62 1.82 -15.10
CA VAL A 318 16.81 0.55 -15.81
C VAL A 318 18.16 0.51 -16.53
N ASP A 319 18.51 1.56 -17.27
CA ASP A 319 19.79 1.66 -17.96
C ASP A 319 20.96 1.57 -16.98
N MET A 320 20.85 2.22 -15.80
CA MET A 320 21.90 2.15 -14.78
C MET A 320 22.04 0.73 -14.21
N LEU A 321 20.94 0.03 -13.94
CA LEU A 321 20.94 -1.36 -13.48
C LEU A 321 21.51 -2.34 -14.52
N GLU A 322 21.16 -2.16 -15.79
CA GLU A 322 21.49 -3.12 -16.86
C GLU A 322 22.86 -2.88 -17.48
N ARG A 323 23.34 -1.63 -17.51
CA ARG A 323 24.54 -1.23 -18.24
C ARG A 323 25.72 -0.85 -17.34
N THR A 324 25.60 -1.01 -16.02
CA THR A 324 26.70 -0.76 -15.08
C THR A 324 27.18 -2.08 -14.46
N PRO A 325 28.23 -2.74 -15.00
CA PRO A 325 28.67 -4.05 -14.52
C PRO A 325 29.00 -4.10 -13.02
N ALA A 326 29.60 -3.03 -12.48
CA ALA A 326 29.93 -2.92 -11.06
C ALA A 326 28.69 -3.01 -10.14
N LEU A 327 27.55 -2.51 -10.59
CA LEU A 327 26.31 -2.57 -9.80
C LEU A 327 25.69 -3.97 -9.80
N LYS A 328 25.88 -4.78 -10.85
CA LYS A 328 25.18 -6.08 -10.98
C LYS A 328 25.49 -7.07 -9.88
N THR A 329 26.66 -6.95 -9.24
CA THR A 329 27.07 -7.82 -8.11
C THR A 329 26.58 -7.33 -6.76
N HIS A 330 26.13 -6.06 -6.66
CA HIS A 330 25.75 -5.42 -5.41
C HIS A 330 24.27 -5.02 -5.36
N VAL A 331 23.65 -4.78 -6.51
CA VAL A 331 22.27 -4.31 -6.64
C VAL A 331 21.46 -5.37 -7.38
N ALA A 332 20.36 -5.80 -6.77
CA ALA A 332 19.41 -6.71 -7.36
C ALA A 332 18.01 -6.07 -7.44
N GLU A 333 17.35 -6.25 -8.57
CA GLU A 333 15.95 -5.92 -8.78
C GLU A 333 15.13 -7.21 -8.79
N VAL A 334 14.10 -7.29 -7.95
CA VAL A 334 13.17 -8.42 -7.91
C VAL A 334 11.72 -7.90 -7.88
N SER A 335 10.82 -8.60 -8.57
CA SER A 335 9.40 -8.28 -8.60
C SER A 335 8.56 -9.53 -8.31
N GLY A 336 7.29 -9.34 -7.95
CA GLY A 336 6.39 -10.47 -7.67
C GLY A 336 6.69 -11.24 -6.38
N VAL A 337 7.46 -10.67 -5.45
CA VAL A 337 7.80 -11.31 -4.17
C VAL A 337 6.54 -11.47 -3.31
N PRO A 338 6.20 -12.70 -2.85
CA PRO A 338 5.06 -12.94 -1.97
C PRO A 338 5.19 -12.18 -0.64
N SER A 339 4.07 -11.77 -0.06
CA SER A 339 4.05 -10.96 1.18
C SER A 339 4.87 -11.56 2.33
N VAL A 340 4.80 -12.88 2.51
CA VAL A 340 5.57 -13.60 3.56
C VAL A 340 7.08 -13.50 3.33
N HIS A 341 7.53 -13.62 2.08
CA HIS A 341 8.95 -13.51 1.72
C HIS A 341 9.42 -12.06 1.79
N LEU A 342 8.59 -11.11 1.34
CA LEU A 342 8.88 -9.68 1.47
C LEU A 342 9.10 -9.30 2.94
N GLN A 343 8.25 -9.79 3.84
CA GLN A 343 8.39 -9.55 5.27
C GLN A 343 9.70 -10.13 5.82
N GLN A 344 10.11 -11.32 5.40
CA GLN A 344 11.41 -11.92 5.78
C GLN A 344 12.59 -11.09 5.29
N LEU A 345 12.56 -10.62 4.04
CA LEU A 345 13.60 -9.77 3.45
C LEU A 345 13.68 -8.41 4.17
N VAL A 346 12.54 -7.78 4.43
CA VAL A 346 12.52 -6.51 5.16
C VAL A 346 13.03 -6.69 6.59
N ARG A 347 12.61 -7.75 7.29
CA ARG A 347 13.03 -8.04 8.68
C ARG A 347 14.54 -8.28 8.81
N ASN A 348 15.16 -8.87 7.80
CA ASN A 348 16.57 -9.21 7.80
C ASN A 348 17.48 -8.12 7.20
N ALA A 349 16.91 -7.04 6.62
CA ALA A 349 17.68 -5.93 6.07
C ALA A 349 18.31 -5.05 7.17
N ARG A 350 19.40 -4.35 6.84
CA ARG A 350 20.02 -3.33 7.71
C ARG A 350 19.12 -2.13 7.90
N ALA A 351 18.51 -1.66 6.82
CA ALA A 351 17.45 -0.68 6.85
C ALA A 351 16.61 -0.75 5.56
N LEU A 352 15.37 -0.29 5.67
CA LEU A 352 14.58 0.16 4.54
C LEU A 352 15.07 1.54 4.09
N LEU A 353 15.13 1.78 2.78
CA LEU A 353 15.45 3.06 2.17
C LEU A 353 14.26 3.62 1.40
N MET A 354 13.89 4.88 1.67
CA MET A 354 12.80 5.57 0.97
C MET A 354 13.17 7.03 0.61
N PRO A 355 13.99 7.26 -0.44
CA PRO A 355 14.49 8.59 -0.83
C PRO A 355 13.48 9.41 -1.68
N THR A 356 12.19 9.14 -1.50
CA THR A 356 11.10 9.68 -2.33
C THR A 356 10.98 11.22 -2.27
N PHE A 357 10.56 11.84 -3.36
CA PHE A 357 10.26 13.28 -3.41
C PHE A 357 8.89 13.63 -2.80
N GLY A 358 7.94 12.70 -2.86
CA GLY A 358 6.62 12.84 -2.24
C GLY A 358 5.99 11.48 -2.03
N GLU A 359 5.14 11.35 -1.01
CA GLU A 359 4.39 10.12 -0.70
C GLU A 359 2.99 10.42 -0.18
N GLY A 360 2.08 9.46 -0.40
CA GLY A 360 0.73 9.55 0.14
C GLY A 360 0.68 9.15 1.62
N TYR A 361 1.21 7.97 1.95
CA TYR A 361 1.31 7.50 3.34
C TYR A 361 2.69 6.93 3.65
N GLY A 362 3.19 6.01 2.82
CA GLY A 362 4.48 5.34 3.06
C GLY A 362 4.36 4.02 3.82
N LEU A 363 3.47 3.13 3.35
CA LEU A 363 3.30 1.78 3.92
C LEU A 363 4.62 1.03 4.18
N PRO A 364 5.65 1.09 3.31
CA PRO A 364 6.91 0.40 3.58
C PRO A 364 7.59 0.83 4.88
N ILE A 365 7.53 2.11 5.28
CA ILE A 365 8.07 2.57 6.58
C ILE A 365 7.38 1.85 7.72
N VAL A 366 6.04 1.83 7.69
CA VAL A 366 5.23 1.17 8.72
C VAL A 366 5.52 -0.32 8.74
N GLU A 367 5.62 -0.98 7.58
CA GLU A 367 5.93 -2.40 7.45
C GLU A 367 7.31 -2.74 8.04
N ALA A 368 8.35 -1.99 7.70
CA ALA A 368 9.71 -2.22 8.18
C ALA A 368 9.85 -1.98 9.69
N MET A 369 9.33 -0.85 10.18
CA MET A 369 9.47 -0.49 11.58
C MET A 369 8.59 -1.37 12.49
N SER A 370 7.45 -1.89 11.98
CA SER A 370 6.63 -2.87 12.70
C SER A 370 7.35 -4.20 12.98
N VAL A 371 8.39 -4.54 12.21
CA VAL A 371 9.24 -5.72 12.46
C VAL A 371 10.59 -5.37 13.09
N GLY A 372 10.79 -4.10 13.48
CA GLY A 372 12.01 -3.60 14.11
C GLY A 372 13.16 -3.30 13.15
N THR A 373 12.91 -3.28 11.84
CA THR A 373 13.90 -2.86 10.83
C THR A 373 13.97 -1.33 10.80
N PRO A 374 15.16 -0.73 10.95
CA PRO A 374 15.35 0.72 10.79
C PRO A 374 14.90 1.23 9.41
N ALA A 375 14.46 2.48 9.35
CA ALA A 375 14.16 3.16 8.10
C ALA A 375 15.03 4.41 7.95
N ILE A 376 15.63 4.58 6.77
CA ILE A 376 16.21 5.83 6.30
C ILE A 376 15.29 6.36 5.20
N ALA A 377 14.67 7.51 5.43
CA ALA A 377 13.61 8.02 4.59
C ALA A 377 13.78 9.51 4.31
N SER A 378 13.11 10.01 3.27
CA SER A 378 13.11 11.44 2.98
C SER A 378 12.51 12.28 4.10
N ASP A 379 13.07 13.44 4.35
CA ASP A 379 12.52 14.40 5.30
C ASP A 379 11.34 15.18 4.69
N ILE A 380 10.22 14.48 4.52
CA ILE A 380 8.96 15.00 3.97
C ILE A 380 7.86 14.99 5.03
N PRO A 381 6.84 15.87 4.93
CA PRO A 381 5.80 16.03 5.95
C PRO A 381 5.14 14.73 6.42
N VAL A 382 4.72 13.87 5.49
CA VAL A 382 4.06 12.60 5.83
C VAL A 382 4.99 11.65 6.59
N PHE A 383 6.28 11.60 6.26
CA PHE A 383 7.23 10.72 6.96
C PHE A 383 7.58 11.24 8.36
N ARG A 384 7.62 12.56 8.57
CA ARG A 384 7.75 13.13 9.93
C ARG A 384 6.60 12.70 10.83
N GLU A 385 5.39 12.66 10.28
CA GLU A 385 4.19 12.22 10.99
C GLU A 385 4.23 10.70 11.25
N ILE A 386 4.30 9.89 10.18
CA ILE A 386 4.10 8.44 10.30
C ILE A 386 5.27 7.70 10.93
N ALA A 387 6.50 8.24 10.87
CA ALA A 387 7.66 7.59 11.48
C ALA A 387 7.74 7.80 12.99
N GLN A 388 6.94 8.70 13.58
CA GLN A 388 6.89 8.94 15.04
C GLN A 388 8.27 9.30 15.63
N GLY A 389 9.12 9.99 14.86
CA GLY A 389 10.51 10.28 15.25
C GLY A 389 11.41 9.06 15.39
N CYS A 390 10.99 7.90 14.88
CA CYS A 390 11.69 6.62 15.02
C CYS A 390 12.48 6.20 13.74
N ALA A 391 12.56 7.07 12.73
CA ALA A 391 13.32 6.86 11.50
C ALA A 391 14.40 7.95 11.32
N THR A 392 15.45 7.63 10.56
CA THR A 392 16.42 8.63 10.12
C THR A 392 15.86 9.36 8.91
N LEU A 393 15.64 10.68 9.05
CA LEU A 393 15.08 11.50 7.98
C LEU A 393 16.18 12.36 7.33
N LEU A 394 16.30 12.28 6.00
CA LEU A 394 17.32 12.98 5.20
C LEU A 394 16.68 13.71 4.03
N SER A 395 17.30 14.79 3.54
CA SER A 395 16.85 15.41 2.29
C SER A 395 16.92 14.39 1.14
N PRO A 396 15.91 14.32 0.24
CA PRO A 396 15.98 13.47 -0.96
C PRO A 396 17.05 13.92 -1.97
N LEU A 397 17.73 15.04 -1.71
CA LEU A 397 18.81 15.59 -2.53
C LEU A 397 20.20 15.41 -1.90
N ASP A 398 20.30 14.92 -0.67
CA ASP A 398 21.56 14.83 0.08
C ASP A 398 22.28 13.49 -0.13
N GLY A 399 22.75 13.24 -1.37
CA GLY A 399 23.50 12.02 -1.71
C GLY A 399 24.61 11.65 -0.69
N PRO A 400 25.48 12.59 -0.29
CA PRO A 400 26.48 12.35 0.75
C PRO A 400 25.90 11.95 2.11
N GLY A 401 24.79 12.56 2.54
CA GLY A 401 24.06 12.18 3.74
C GLY A 401 23.52 10.75 3.68
N TRP A 402 22.89 10.37 2.57
CA TRP A 402 22.40 9.01 2.34
C TRP A 402 23.54 8.00 2.41
N GLN A 403 24.64 8.26 1.70
CA GLN A 403 25.83 7.39 1.72
C GLN A 403 26.37 7.20 3.13
N ARG A 404 26.53 8.28 3.91
CA ARG A 404 27.02 8.19 5.30
C ARG A 404 26.10 7.33 6.16
N ALA A 405 24.79 7.60 6.12
CA ALA A 405 23.81 6.84 6.92
C ALA A 405 23.78 5.35 6.54
N ILE A 406 23.95 5.01 5.27
CA ILE A 406 24.04 3.61 4.80
C ILE A 406 25.31 2.94 5.34
N LEU A 407 26.46 3.61 5.24
CA LEU A 407 27.74 3.05 5.69
C LEU A 407 27.77 2.85 7.21
N GLU A 408 27.20 3.76 8.00
CA GLU A 408 27.08 3.65 9.46
C GLU A 408 26.32 2.39 9.91
N LEU A 409 25.36 1.93 9.10
CA LEU A 409 24.52 0.76 9.38
C LEU A 409 25.06 -0.54 8.76
N THR A 410 26.25 -0.53 8.16
CA THR A 410 26.81 -1.71 7.48
C THR A 410 27.28 -2.77 8.50
N ASP A 411 27.97 -2.34 9.56
CA ASP A 411 28.39 -3.21 10.66
C ASP A 411 27.28 -3.41 11.70
N GLU A 412 26.88 -4.68 11.91
CA GLU A 412 25.84 -5.05 12.89
C GLU A 412 26.17 -4.63 14.32
N ASN A 413 27.46 -4.67 14.65
CA ASN A 413 27.96 -4.48 16.00
C ASN A 413 28.26 -3.00 16.28
N SER A 414 28.12 -2.11 15.28
CA SER A 414 28.36 -0.69 15.45
C SER A 414 27.33 -0.07 16.41
N ALA A 415 27.77 0.92 17.18
CA ALA A 415 26.87 1.69 18.05
C ALA A 415 25.75 2.36 17.26
N ALA A 416 26.03 2.79 16.02
CA ALA A 416 25.04 3.39 15.12
C ALA A 416 23.94 2.39 14.74
N THR A 417 24.29 1.15 14.38
CA THR A 417 23.31 0.10 14.07
C THR A 417 22.46 -0.25 15.27
N GLN A 418 23.07 -0.39 16.46
CA GLN A 418 22.33 -0.68 17.68
C GLN A 418 21.38 0.46 18.06
N ALA A 419 21.82 1.71 17.93
CA ALA A 419 20.98 2.89 18.15
C ALA A 419 19.82 2.96 17.16
N ALA A 420 20.06 2.71 15.86
CA ALA A 420 19.01 2.70 14.84
C ALA A 420 17.97 1.60 15.08
N LYS A 421 18.40 0.38 15.45
CA LYS A 421 17.49 -0.72 15.82
C LYS A 421 16.71 -0.40 17.09
N ALA A 422 17.35 0.20 18.10
CA ALA A 422 16.68 0.62 19.33
C ALA A 422 15.64 1.72 19.05
N LEU A 423 15.95 2.67 18.16
CA LEU A 423 15.03 3.70 17.71
C LEU A 423 13.83 3.10 16.98
N ALA A 424 14.06 2.19 16.02
CA ALA A 424 12.99 1.50 15.29
C ALA A 424 12.04 0.74 16.21
N ARG A 425 12.56 0.09 17.28
CA ARG A 425 11.74 -0.62 18.28
C ARG A 425 10.84 0.28 19.13
N ARG A 426 11.08 1.60 19.14
CA ARG A 426 10.20 2.58 19.81
C ARG A 426 8.95 2.90 18.98
N PHE A 427 8.93 2.53 17.70
CA PHE A 427 7.79 2.71 16.83
C PHE A 427 6.57 1.97 17.34
N VAL A 428 5.44 2.67 17.48
CA VAL A 428 4.17 2.06 17.86
C VAL A 428 3.34 1.85 16.61
N ALA A 429 3.35 0.61 16.10
CA ALA A 429 2.62 0.25 14.90
C ALA A 429 1.09 0.41 15.11
N PRO A 430 0.38 1.08 14.19
CA PRO A 430 -1.08 1.04 14.17
C PRO A 430 -1.56 -0.40 14.01
N THR A 431 -2.69 -0.75 14.64
CA THR A 431 -3.28 -2.08 14.55
C THR A 431 -4.60 -2.02 13.79
N TRP A 432 -4.92 -3.07 13.04
CA TRP A 432 -6.20 -3.19 12.33
C TRP A 432 -7.40 -3.02 13.26
N ALA A 433 -7.33 -3.57 14.47
CA ALA A 433 -8.37 -3.43 15.47
C ALA A 433 -8.63 -1.97 15.86
N ASN A 434 -7.58 -1.21 16.21
CA ASN A 434 -7.74 0.20 16.58
C ASN A 434 -8.11 1.07 15.38
N TYR A 435 -7.53 0.79 14.22
CA TYR A 435 -7.82 1.49 12.97
C TYR A 435 -9.30 1.42 12.61
N PHE A 436 -9.87 0.20 12.56
CA PHE A 436 -11.28 0.05 12.24
C PHE A 436 -12.22 0.49 13.37
N ALA A 437 -11.82 0.37 14.64
CA ALA A 437 -12.60 0.93 15.75
C ALA A 437 -12.74 2.45 15.63
N GLY A 438 -11.68 3.16 15.22
CA GLY A 438 -11.71 4.61 14.96
C GLY A 438 -12.64 4.96 13.80
N ILE A 439 -12.54 4.22 12.69
CA ILE A 439 -13.41 4.42 11.53
C ILE A 439 -14.87 4.14 11.88
N GLU A 440 -15.19 3.01 12.53
CA GLU A 440 -16.57 2.69 12.88
C GLU A 440 -17.19 3.73 13.84
N ALA A 441 -16.42 4.19 14.83
CA ALA A 441 -16.86 5.25 15.73
C ALA A 441 -17.18 6.54 14.95
N PHE A 442 -16.30 6.95 14.03
CA PHE A 442 -16.55 8.11 13.17
C PHE A 442 -17.78 7.94 12.28
N LEU A 443 -17.95 6.77 11.66
CA LEU A 443 -19.08 6.49 10.78
C LEU A 443 -20.41 6.47 11.55
N ALA A 444 -20.42 6.06 12.81
CA ALA A 444 -21.61 6.05 13.67
C ALA A 444 -22.08 7.46 14.07
N GLU A 445 -21.20 8.47 13.99
CA GLU A 445 -21.52 9.86 14.31
C GLU A 445 -22.13 10.65 13.12
N LEU A 446 -22.14 10.07 11.91
CA LEU A 446 -22.65 10.70 10.69
C LEU A 446 -24.18 10.65 10.58
#